data_AF-A0A2U3JWU7-F1
#
_entry.id   AF-A0A2U3JWU7-F1
#
_cell.length_a   1.000
_cell.length_b   1.000
_cell.length_c   1.000
_cell.angle_alpha   90.00
_cell.angle_beta   90.00
_cell.angle_gamma   90.00
#
_symmetry.space_group_name_H-M   'P 1'
#
loop_
_entity.id
_entity.type
_entity.pdbx_description
1 polymer ?
#
loop_
_entity_poly.entity_id
_entity_poly.type
_entity_poly.pdbx_seq_one_letter_code
_entity_poly.pdbx_strand_id
1 'polypeptide(L)'
;MINLPTTITYEIENSLYLNITNRCTNHCTFCVRNNSDGVVSGLNLWLKREPTVDEILENILNLEISKYKEFVFCGYGEPLMRTYDLIEICKKLKASYNMPIRINTNGQANLINGCDITPLLEGLVDTISISLNAKDKQEYQALCLSDFGETAFEGILDFTAKCQKYIPKVVLSVVDLISGEDIQACKQIVEGIGVDFRVRHLAV
;
A
#
# COMPACT_ATOMS: atom_id res chain seq x y z
N MET A 1 -21.76 -14.49 17.40
CA MET A 1 -20.85 -13.80 16.46
C MET A 1 -21.62 -12.64 15.86
N ILE A 2 -21.26 -11.41 16.20
CA ILE A 2 -21.83 -10.22 15.57
C ILE A 2 -21.35 -10.22 14.13
N ASN A 3 -22.29 -10.23 13.18
CA ASN A 3 -22.00 -10.27 11.75
C ASN A 3 -21.49 -8.89 11.34
N LEU A 4 -20.21 -8.59 11.60
CA LEU A 4 -19.63 -7.30 11.25
C LEU A 4 -19.69 -7.13 9.71
N PRO A 5 -20.14 -5.96 9.22
CA PRO A 5 -20.15 -5.65 7.80
C PRO A 5 -18.72 -5.62 7.26
N THR A 6 -18.57 -5.91 5.96
CA THR A 6 -17.29 -5.86 5.28
C THR A 6 -16.82 -4.40 5.17
N THR A 7 -15.68 -4.08 5.76
CA THR A 7 -15.11 -2.72 5.73
C THR A 7 -14.38 -2.51 4.40
N ILE A 8 -15.10 -1.98 3.40
CA ILE A 8 -14.55 -1.63 2.08
C ILE A 8 -13.79 -0.29 2.16
N THR A 9 -14.33 0.67 2.89
CA THR A 9 -13.67 1.94 3.18
C THR A 9 -13.66 2.22 4.68
N TYR A 10 -12.64 2.96 5.13
CA TYR A 10 -12.51 3.41 6.51
C TYR A 10 -11.75 4.73 6.57
N GLU A 11 -11.86 5.42 7.70
CA GLU A 11 -11.26 6.74 7.90
C GLU A 11 -10.12 6.66 8.91
N ILE A 12 -9.00 7.30 8.58
CA ILE A 12 -7.96 7.65 9.54
C ILE A 12 -7.71 9.15 9.35
N GLU A 13 -7.87 9.91 10.45
CA GLU A 13 -7.80 11.37 10.44
C GLU A 13 -8.69 11.97 9.34
N ASN A 14 -8.10 12.62 8.33
CA ASN A 14 -8.84 13.28 7.24
C ASN A 14 -8.62 12.56 5.89
N SER A 15 -8.32 11.26 5.90
CA SER A 15 -8.05 10.49 4.69
C SER A 15 -9.01 9.30 4.60
N LEU A 16 -9.52 9.04 3.39
CA LEU A 16 -10.40 7.89 3.12
C LEU A 16 -9.56 6.72 2.62
N TYR A 17 -9.52 5.64 3.40
CA TYR A 17 -8.78 4.45 3.10
C TYR A 17 -9.65 3.43 2.37
N LEU A 18 -9.09 2.79 1.34
CA LEU A 18 -9.73 1.80 0.48
C LEU A 18 -9.10 0.42 0.75
N ASN A 19 -9.90 -0.48 1.32
CA ASN A 19 -9.54 -1.86 1.63
C ASN A 19 -10.12 -2.81 0.57
N ILE A 20 -9.35 -3.08 -0.47
CA ILE A 20 -9.88 -3.71 -1.70
C ILE A 20 -9.54 -5.20 -1.84
N THR A 21 -8.65 -5.76 -1.01
CA THR A 21 -8.21 -7.15 -1.13
C THR A 21 -7.65 -7.66 0.19
N ASN A 22 -7.79 -8.98 0.41
CA ASN A 22 -7.11 -9.69 1.49
C ASN A 22 -5.77 -10.31 1.04
N ARG A 23 -5.53 -10.38 -0.28
CA ARG A 23 -4.35 -11.04 -0.86
C ARG A 23 -3.12 -10.17 -0.65
N CYS A 24 -1.99 -10.79 -0.34
CA CYS A 24 -0.70 -10.11 -0.26
C CYS A 24 0.40 -11.14 -0.52
N THR A 25 1.41 -10.76 -1.30
CA THR A 25 2.61 -11.58 -1.56
C THR A 25 3.64 -11.54 -0.44
N ASN A 26 3.42 -10.69 0.57
CA ASN A 26 4.20 -10.69 1.80
C ASN A 26 3.42 -11.35 2.93
N HIS A 27 4.14 -12.14 3.73
CA HIS A 27 3.68 -12.75 4.96
C HIS A 27 4.42 -12.17 6.17
N CYS A 28 4.56 -10.84 6.23
CA CYS A 28 5.42 -10.18 7.20
C CYS A 28 5.13 -10.64 8.64
N THR A 29 6.19 -10.92 9.39
CA THR A 29 6.13 -11.35 10.79
C THR A 29 5.49 -10.29 11.70
N PHE A 30 5.59 -9.02 11.31
CA PHE A 30 5.06 -7.86 12.02
C PHE A 30 3.72 -7.35 11.47
N CYS A 31 3.07 -8.06 10.54
CA CYS A 31 1.84 -7.55 9.93
C CYS A 31 0.69 -7.46 10.94
N VAL A 32 0.05 -6.29 11.04
CA VAL A 32 -1.06 -6.01 11.96
C VAL A 32 -2.25 -6.95 11.76
N ARG A 33 -2.44 -7.47 10.53
CA ARG A 33 -3.50 -8.44 10.19
C ARG A 33 -3.41 -9.77 10.96
N ASN A 34 -2.25 -10.06 11.55
CA ASN A 34 -2.03 -11.28 12.33
C ASN A 34 -2.45 -11.11 13.81
N ASN A 35 -2.64 -9.88 14.27
CA ASN A 35 -2.79 -9.56 15.70
C ASN A 35 -4.07 -8.78 16.04
N SER A 36 -4.75 -8.20 15.05
CA SER A 36 -5.97 -7.42 15.27
C SER A 36 -6.98 -7.59 14.13
N ASP A 37 -8.25 -7.33 14.41
CA ASP A 37 -9.31 -7.35 13.41
C ASP A 37 -9.28 -6.12 12.49
N GLY A 38 -8.77 -4.98 12.95
CA GLY A 38 -8.62 -3.77 12.16
C GLY A 38 -7.69 -2.75 12.83
N VAL A 39 -7.31 -1.70 12.09
CA VAL A 39 -6.43 -0.62 12.57
C VAL A 39 -7.18 0.55 13.22
N VAL A 40 -8.51 0.51 13.20
CA VAL A 40 -9.41 1.47 13.85
C VAL A 40 -10.34 0.70 14.77
N SER A 41 -10.50 1.20 16.00
CA SER A 41 -11.33 0.53 17.01
C SER A 41 -12.75 0.26 16.50
N GLY A 42 -13.21 -0.98 16.65
CA GLY A 42 -14.55 -1.41 16.23
C GLY A 42 -14.69 -1.76 14.75
N LEU A 43 -13.64 -1.61 13.93
CA LEU A 43 -13.65 -2.03 12.53
C LEU A 43 -12.96 -3.39 12.35
N ASN A 44 -13.47 -4.18 11.40
CA ASN A 44 -12.83 -5.40 10.93
C ASN A 44 -12.46 -5.26 9.45
N LEU A 45 -11.16 -5.33 9.13
CA LEU A 45 -10.61 -5.17 7.79
C LEU A 45 -10.51 -6.49 7.01
N TRP A 46 -10.78 -7.65 7.62
CA TRP A 46 -10.91 -8.89 6.87
C TRP A 46 -12.18 -8.87 6.01
N LEU A 47 -11.98 -8.86 4.69
CA LEU A 47 -13.09 -8.90 3.75
C LEU A 47 -13.68 -10.32 3.69
N LYS A 48 -15.01 -10.46 3.71
CA LYS A 48 -15.67 -11.77 3.52
C LYS A 48 -15.43 -12.33 2.11
N ARG A 49 -15.36 -11.43 1.14
CA ARG A 49 -14.90 -11.64 -0.23
C ARG A 49 -14.34 -10.31 -0.76
N GLU A 50 -13.54 -10.37 -1.81
CA GLU A 50 -13.09 -9.14 -2.47
C GLU A 50 -14.31 -8.41 -3.08
N PRO A 51 -14.48 -7.09 -2.83
CA PRO A 51 -15.56 -6.31 -3.42
C PRO A 51 -15.27 -6.07 -4.91
N THR A 52 -16.30 -5.96 -5.74
CA THR A 52 -16.12 -5.55 -7.15
C THR A 52 -15.71 -4.08 -7.24
N VAL A 53 -15.23 -3.64 -8.41
CA VAL A 53 -14.97 -2.21 -8.67
C VAL A 53 -16.24 -1.38 -8.42
N ASP A 54 -17.39 -1.85 -8.91
CA ASP A 54 -18.67 -1.17 -8.72
C ASP A 54 -19.06 -1.05 -7.24
N GLU A 55 -18.88 -2.12 -6.45
CA GLU A 55 -19.18 -2.09 -5.01
C GLU A 55 -18.28 -1.13 -4.25
N ILE A 56 -17.01 -1.00 -4.65
CA ILE A 56 -16.09 -0.02 -4.06
C ILE A 56 -16.57 1.40 -4.40
N LEU A 57 -16.90 1.67 -5.66
CA LEU A 57 -17.36 2.99 -6.09
C LEU A 57 -18.71 3.36 -5.48
N GLU A 58 -19.65 2.43 -5.41
CA GLU A 58 -20.95 2.62 -4.74
C GLU A 58 -20.76 2.90 -3.24
N ASN A 59 -19.85 2.19 -2.57
CA ASN A 59 -19.54 2.46 -1.18
C ASN A 59 -19.00 3.90 -0.99
N ILE A 60 -18.12 4.36 -1.88
CA ILE A 60 -17.57 5.73 -1.86
C ILE A 60 -18.65 6.78 -2.15
N LEU A 61 -19.55 6.53 -3.10
CA LEU A 61 -20.64 7.45 -3.47
C LEU A 61 -21.61 7.76 -2.31
N ASN A 62 -21.72 6.84 -1.35
CA ASN A 62 -22.58 7.02 -0.18
C ASN A 62 -21.91 7.81 0.97
N LEU A 63 -20.70 8.32 0.76
CA LEU A 63 -19.94 9.09 1.76
C LEU A 63 -19.90 10.59 1.42
N GLU A 64 -19.80 11.43 2.44
CA GLU A 64 -19.52 12.85 2.27
C GLU A 64 -18.03 13.06 1.94
N ILE A 65 -17.67 13.02 0.66
CA ILE A 65 -16.25 13.04 0.23
C ILE A 65 -15.53 14.36 0.55
N SER A 66 -16.25 15.47 0.66
CA SER A 66 -15.70 16.80 0.94
C SER A 66 -14.94 16.94 2.27
N LYS A 67 -15.11 16.00 3.21
CA LYS A 67 -14.38 16.02 4.49
C LYS A 67 -12.97 15.42 4.38
N TYR A 68 -12.66 14.71 3.30
CA TYR A 68 -11.38 14.03 3.10
C TYR A 68 -10.39 14.88 2.31
N LYS A 69 -9.10 14.61 2.51
CA LYS A 69 -7.97 15.26 1.84
C LYS A 69 -7.30 14.38 0.79
N GLU A 70 -7.42 13.06 0.92
CA GLU A 70 -6.86 12.08 -0.01
C GLU A 70 -7.65 10.76 0.00
N PHE A 71 -7.60 10.03 -1.11
CA PHE A 71 -7.91 8.60 -1.15
C PHE A 71 -6.63 7.80 -0.91
N VAL A 72 -6.68 6.77 -0.06
CA VAL A 72 -5.51 5.95 0.27
C VAL A 72 -5.82 4.48 0.04
N PHE A 73 -5.21 3.86 -0.97
CA PHE A 73 -5.26 2.41 -1.13
C PHE A 73 -4.37 1.75 -0.08
N CYS A 74 -5.00 1.20 0.97
CA CYS A 74 -4.34 0.55 2.09
C CYS A 74 -5.37 -0.24 2.90
N GLY A 75 -5.09 -1.52 3.12
CA GLY A 75 -5.97 -2.45 3.82
C GLY A 75 -5.18 -3.62 4.41
N TYR A 76 -5.81 -4.78 4.58
CA TYR A 76 -5.14 -5.99 5.08
C TYR A 76 -4.37 -6.76 3.99
N GLY A 77 -4.67 -6.51 2.72
CA GLY A 77 -3.92 -7.00 1.58
C GLY A 77 -3.01 -5.97 0.92
N GLU A 78 -2.28 -6.43 -0.08
CA GLU A 78 -1.51 -5.61 -1.02
C GLU A 78 -2.44 -5.13 -2.14
N PRO A 79 -2.76 -3.82 -2.22
CA PRO A 79 -3.72 -3.31 -3.19
C PRO A 79 -3.34 -3.60 -4.65
N LEU A 80 -2.04 -3.67 -4.99
CA LEU A 80 -1.59 -3.96 -6.34
C LEU A 80 -1.71 -5.44 -6.74
N MET A 81 -2.15 -6.33 -5.84
CA MET A 81 -2.71 -7.65 -6.25
C MET A 81 -3.91 -7.52 -7.17
N ARG A 82 -4.56 -6.36 -7.17
CA ARG A 82 -5.68 -5.98 -8.04
C ARG A 82 -5.31 -4.79 -8.93
N THR A 83 -4.12 -4.81 -9.54
CA THR A 83 -3.57 -3.69 -10.32
C THR A 83 -4.58 -3.07 -11.29
N TYR A 84 -5.24 -3.86 -12.13
CA TYR A 84 -6.18 -3.35 -13.14
C TYR A 84 -7.46 -2.76 -12.54
N ASP A 85 -8.03 -3.42 -11.53
CA ASP A 85 -9.19 -2.90 -10.80
C ASP A 85 -8.84 -1.59 -10.09
N LEU A 86 -7.66 -1.50 -9.47
CA LEU A 86 -7.16 -0.29 -8.83
C LEU A 86 -7.03 0.86 -9.84
N ILE A 87 -6.48 0.59 -11.04
CA ILE A 87 -6.36 1.59 -12.11
C ILE A 87 -7.74 2.08 -12.54
N GLU A 88 -8.71 1.17 -12.69
CA GLU A 88 -10.09 1.54 -13.03
C GLU A 88 -10.73 2.43 -11.96
N ILE A 89 -10.58 2.08 -10.69
CA ILE A 89 -11.04 2.88 -9.57
C ILE A 89 -10.37 4.26 -9.59
N CYS A 90 -9.05 4.35 -9.77
CA CYS A 90 -8.34 5.63 -9.83
C CYS A 90 -8.89 6.53 -10.94
N LYS A 91 -9.14 5.99 -12.14
CA LYS A 91 -9.75 6.74 -13.26
C LYS A 91 -11.10 7.33 -12.87
N LYS A 92 -11.96 6.53 -12.24
CA LYS A 92 -13.29 6.97 -11.81
C LYS A 92 -13.21 8.04 -10.71
N LEU A 93 -12.30 7.86 -9.75
CA LEU A 93 -12.07 8.83 -8.68
C LEU A 93 -11.54 10.16 -9.23
N LYS A 94 -10.53 10.15 -10.10
CA LYS A 94 -9.99 11.35 -10.75
C LYS A 94 -11.01 12.08 -11.62
N ALA A 95 -11.93 11.34 -12.26
CA ALA A 95 -13.01 11.94 -13.04
C ALA A 95 -14.10 12.60 -12.17
N SER A 96 -14.28 12.12 -10.93
CA SER A 96 -15.38 12.54 -10.06
C SER A 96 -14.95 13.55 -9.00
N TYR A 97 -13.68 13.52 -8.59
CA TYR A 97 -13.17 14.26 -7.44
C TYR A 97 -11.81 14.88 -7.74
N ASN A 98 -11.63 16.13 -7.31
CA ASN A 98 -10.34 16.81 -7.33
C ASN A 98 -9.56 16.54 -6.03
N MET A 99 -9.22 15.28 -5.79
CA MET A 99 -8.53 14.84 -4.56
C MET A 99 -7.33 13.94 -4.90
N PRO A 100 -6.19 14.08 -4.21
CA PRO A 100 -5.04 13.21 -4.44
C PRO A 100 -5.32 11.76 -4.06
N ILE A 101 -4.62 10.86 -4.75
CA ILE A 101 -4.66 9.41 -4.56
C ILE A 101 -3.27 8.95 -4.13
N ARG A 102 -3.21 8.25 -2.99
CA ARG A 102 -2.03 7.57 -2.48
C ARG A 102 -2.20 6.06 -2.53
N ILE A 103 -1.13 5.35 -2.91
CA ILE A 103 -1.05 3.89 -2.76
C ILE A 103 -0.01 3.55 -1.70
N ASN A 104 -0.39 2.77 -0.69
CA ASN A 104 0.55 2.10 0.20
C ASN A 104 0.74 0.67 -0.31
N THR A 105 1.99 0.28 -0.56
CA THR A 105 2.30 -1.01 -1.19
C THR A 105 3.55 -1.65 -0.60
N ASN A 106 3.66 -2.97 -0.74
CA ASN A 106 4.88 -3.72 -0.53
C ASN A 106 5.91 -3.54 -1.67
N GLY A 107 5.53 -2.89 -2.78
CA GLY A 107 6.43 -2.56 -3.90
C GLY A 107 6.65 -3.66 -4.93
N GLN A 108 5.96 -4.80 -4.82
CA GLN A 108 6.19 -5.97 -5.68
C GLN A 108 5.30 -6.00 -6.92
N ALA A 109 4.66 -4.88 -7.29
CA ALA A 109 3.65 -4.85 -8.35
C ALA A 109 4.16 -5.35 -9.70
N ASN A 110 5.40 -5.01 -10.08
CA ASN A 110 5.99 -5.51 -11.31
C ASN A 110 6.25 -7.04 -11.26
N LEU A 111 6.62 -7.57 -10.09
CA LEU A 111 6.79 -9.02 -9.89
C LEU A 111 5.44 -9.75 -9.95
N ILE A 112 4.41 -9.17 -9.32
CA ILE A 112 3.02 -9.68 -9.34
C ILE A 112 2.49 -9.76 -10.78
N ASN A 113 2.73 -8.74 -11.60
CA ASN A 113 2.19 -8.66 -12.96
C ASN A 113 3.12 -9.26 -14.03
N GLY A 114 4.38 -9.53 -13.70
CA GLY A 114 5.40 -10.01 -14.65
C GLY A 114 5.83 -8.97 -15.69
N CYS A 115 5.45 -7.69 -15.52
CA CYS A 115 5.79 -6.59 -16.43
C CYS A 115 5.85 -5.25 -15.68
N ASP A 116 6.35 -4.20 -16.34
CA ASP A 116 6.38 -2.86 -15.77
C ASP A 116 5.00 -2.19 -15.84
N ILE A 117 4.34 -2.03 -14.69
CA ILE A 117 3.02 -1.39 -14.59
C ILE A 117 3.10 0.10 -14.26
N THR A 118 4.28 0.62 -13.94
CA THR A 118 4.43 2.01 -13.49
C THR A 118 3.92 3.07 -14.48
N PRO A 119 4.02 2.89 -15.82
CA PRO A 119 3.43 3.85 -16.76
C PRO A 119 1.90 3.94 -16.66
N LEU A 120 1.24 2.87 -16.21
CA LEU A 120 -0.23 2.85 -16.07
C LEU A 120 -0.72 3.68 -14.87
N LEU A 121 0.19 4.09 -13.98
CA LEU A 121 -0.12 4.90 -12.80
C LEU A 121 0.04 6.42 -13.08
N GLU A 122 0.65 6.78 -14.21
CA GLU A 122 0.90 8.17 -14.59
C GLU A 122 -0.41 8.98 -14.67
N GLY A 123 -0.43 10.15 -14.03
CA GLY A 123 -1.60 11.04 -13.97
C GLY A 123 -2.77 10.52 -13.11
N LEU A 124 -2.70 9.28 -12.61
CA LEU A 124 -3.74 8.68 -11.76
C LEU A 124 -3.35 8.66 -10.28
N VAL A 125 -2.07 8.47 -9.99
CA VAL A 125 -1.54 8.34 -8.62
C VAL A 125 -0.63 9.52 -8.31
N ASP A 126 -0.88 10.21 -7.22
CA ASP A 126 -0.10 11.38 -6.81
C ASP A 126 1.03 11.00 -5.84
N THR A 127 0.83 9.94 -5.05
CA THR A 127 1.83 9.44 -4.11
C THR A 127 1.86 7.92 -4.07
N ILE A 128 3.05 7.34 -4.08
CA ILE A 128 3.24 5.92 -3.78
C ILE A 128 4.19 5.76 -2.59
N SER A 129 3.75 5.02 -1.57
CA SER A 129 4.50 4.71 -0.37
C SER A 129 4.84 3.23 -0.35
N ILE A 130 6.11 2.91 -0.58
CA ILE A 130 6.65 1.57 -0.75
C ILE A 130 7.31 1.11 0.56
N SER A 131 7.03 -0.13 0.96
CA SER A 131 7.52 -0.69 2.24
C SER A 131 8.85 -1.43 2.05
N LEU A 132 9.97 -0.78 2.37
CA LEU A 132 11.32 -1.35 2.28
C LEU A 132 11.62 -2.30 3.46
N ASN A 133 11.35 -1.85 4.68
CA ASN A 133 11.46 -2.58 5.97
C ASN A 133 12.78 -3.30 6.33
N ALA A 134 13.78 -3.39 5.45
CA ALA A 134 15.06 -4.05 5.72
C ALA A 134 16.18 -3.44 4.89
N LYS A 135 17.43 -3.58 5.36
CA LYS A 135 18.61 -3.01 4.69
C LYS A 135 19.16 -3.87 3.55
N ASP A 136 18.78 -5.15 3.50
CA ASP A 136 19.23 -6.08 2.48
C ASP A 136 18.18 -7.17 2.22
N LYS A 137 18.43 -7.98 1.19
CA LYS A 137 17.52 -9.01 0.72
C LYS A 137 17.31 -10.16 1.70
N GLN A 138 18.33 -10.51 2.49
CA GLN A 138 18.24 -11.60 3.47
C GLN A 138 17.35 -11.18 4.63
N GLU A 139 17.59 -9.99 5.20
CA GLU A 139 16.76 -9.43 6.26
C GLU A 139 15.34 -9.12 5.75
N TYR A 140 15.22 -8.61 4.52
CA TYR A 140 13.92 -8.41 3.89
C TYR A 140 13.13 -9.71 3.85
N GLN A 141 13.74 -10.79 3.37
CA GLN A 141 13.05 -12.07 3.28
C GLN A 141 12.73 -12.65 4.66
N ALA A 142 13.64 -12.53 5.63
CA ALA A 142 13.40 -13.00 6.99
C ALA A 142 12.23 -12.27 7.68
N LEU A 143 12.07 -10.97 7.41
CA LEU A 143 11.03 -10.14 8.01
C LEU A 143 9.70 -10.18 7.24
N CYS A 144 9.76 -10.08 5.92
CA CYS A 144 8.58 -9.92 5.06
C CYS A 144 8.04 -11.25 4.53
N LEU A 145 8.86 -12.32 4.49
CA LEU A 145 8.50 -13.65 4.01
C LEU A 145 7.76 -13.55 2.65
N SER A 146 8.42 -12.97 1.66
CA SER A 146 7.83 -12.74 0.34
C SER A 146 7.72 -14.06 -0.43
N ASP A 147 6.64 -14.20 -1.19
CA ASP A 147 6.44 -15.27 -2.17
C ASP A 147 7.54 -15.28 -3.27
N PHE A 148 8.21 -14.16 -3.50
CA PHE A 148 9.32 -14.04 -4.47
C PHE A 148 10.69 -14.29 -3.83
N GLY A 149 10.75 -14.66 -2.55
CA GLY A 149 12.00 -14.88 -1.84
C GLY A 149 12.87 -13.62 -1.79
N GLU A 150 14.18 -13.81 -1.77
CA GLU A 150 15.14 -12.70 -1.75
C GLU A 150 15.02 -11.75 -2.97
N THR A 151 14.58 -12.26 -4.13
CA THR A 151 14.44 -11.45 -5.35
C THR A 151 13.43 -10.32 -5.23
N ALA A 152 12.55 -10.39 -4.23
CA ALA A 152 11.62 -9.33 -3.90
C ALA A 152 12.34 -8.01 -3.62
N PHE A 153 13.50 -8.06 -2.98
CA PHE A 153 14.22 -6.86 -2.57
C PHE A 153 14.68 -6.06 -3.79
N GLU A 154 15.35 -6.69 -4.75
CA GLU A 154 15.75 -6.03 -5.99
C GLU A 154 14.53 -5.55 -6.81
N GLY A 155 13.46 -6.34 -6.82
CA GLY A 155 12.20 -5.97 -7.49
C GLY A 155 11.56 -4.70 -6.91
N ILE A 156 11.61 -4.54 -5.59
CA ILE A 156 11.10 -3.35 -4.89
C ILE A 156 11.93 -2.11 -5.23
N LEU A 157 13.26 -2.24 -5.27
CA LEU A 157 14.14 -1.12 -5.64
C LEU A 157 13.97 -0.72 -7.12
N ASP A 158 13.88 -1.70 -8.03
CA ASP A 158 13.57 -1.46 -9.45
C ASP A 158 12.21 -0.78 -9.64
N PHE A 159 11.17 -1.29 -8.97
CA PHE A 159 9.83 -0.69 -9.01
C PHE A 159 9.84 0.75 -8.50
N THR A 160 10.56 1.01 -7.42
CA THR A 160 10.72 2.37 -6.85
C THR A 160 11.36 3.32 -7.86
N ALA A 161 12.47 2.92 -8.48
CA ALA A 161 13.18 3.73 -9.47
C ALA A 161 12.32 4.01 -10.71
N LYS A 162 11.49 3.04 -11.13
CA LYS A 162 10.54 3.22 -12.25
C LYS A 162 9.39 4.17 -11.89
N CYS A 163 8.86 4.08 -10.67
CA CYS A 163 7.80 4.98 -10.20
C CYS A 163 8.21 6.46 -10.28
N GLN A 164 9.48 6.80 -10.04
CA GLN A 164 9.98 8.19 -10.11
C GLN A 164 9.76 8.86 -11.48
N LYS A 165 9.61 8.07 -12.55
CA LYS A 165 9.38 8.60 -13.90
C LYS A 165 7.95 9.09 -14.12
N TYR A 166 6.99 8.59 -13.32
CA TYR A 166 5.56 8.72 -13.60
C TYR A 166 4.74 9.24 -12.41
N ILE A 167 5.22 9.06 -11.18
CA ILE A 167 4.49 9.40 -9.96
C ILE A 167 5.17 10.60 -9.28
N PRO A 168 4.44 11.70 -9.01
CA PRO A 168 5.02 12.93 -8.47
C PRO A 168 5.76 12.76 -7.15
N LYS A 169 5.26 11.89 -6.26
CA LYS A 169 5.87 11.63 -4.96
C LYS A 169 6.05 10.13 -4.71
N VAL A 170 7.30 9.71 -4.61
CA VAL A 170 7.69 8.34 -4.24
C VAL A 170 8.32 8.37 -2.87
N VAL A 171 7.84 7.51 -1.98
CA VAL A 171 8.34 7.39 -0.60
C VAL A 171 8.72 5.94 -0.34
N LEU A 172 9.93 5.69 0.13
CA LEU A 172 10.29 4.41 0.76
C LEU A 172 10.16 4.54 2.27
N SER A 173 9.60 3.51 2.90
CA SER A 173 9.38 3.50 4.34
C SER A 173 9.81 2.22 5.03
N VAL A 174 10.18 2.35 6.29
CA VAL A 174 10.48 1.24 7.20
C VAL A 174 9.60 1.34 8.43
N VAL A 175 9.30 0.20 9.06
CA VAL A 175 8.72 0.18 10.41
C VAL A 175 9.85 0.21 11.43
N ASP A 176 9.65 0.89 12.55
CA ASP A 176 10.59 1.04 13.68
C ASP A 176 10.80 -0.25 14.51
N LEU A 177 10.94 -1.39 13.83
CA LEU A 177 11.18 -2.70 14.42
C LEU A 177 12.59 -3.25 14.15
N ILE A 178 13.34 -2.57 13.29
CA ILE A 178 14.75 -2.88 12.99
C ILE A 178 15.66 -1.95 13.79
N SER A 179 16.95 -2.30 13.90
CA SER A 179 17.88 -1.50 14.69
C SER A 179 18.06 -0.10 14.13
N GLY A 180 18.49 0.85 14.96
CA GLY A 180 18.81 2.21 14.48
C GLY A 180 19.87 2.22 13.37
N GLU A 181 20.83 1.30 13.42
CA GLU A 181 21.84 1.11 12.37
C GLU A 181 21.20 0.63 11.07
N ASP A 182 20.26 -0.31 11.13
CA ASP A 182 19.54 -0.81 9.96
C ASP A 182 18.63 0.26 9.35
N ILE A 183 17.98 1.09 10.17
CA ILE A 183 17.21 2.26 9.68
C ILE A 183 18.13 3.21 8.93
N GLN A 184 19.35 3.47 9.42
CA GLN A 184 20.32 4.32 8.72
C GLN A 184 20.81 3.67 7.42
N ALA A 185 21.06 2.37 7.41
CA ALA A 185 21.42 1.66 6.18
C ALA A 185 20.30 1.72 5.14
N CYS A 186 19.04 1.54 5.56
CA CYS A 186 17.87 1.75 4.69
C CYS A 186 17.83 3.19 4.15
N LYS A 187 18.07 4.18 5.00
CA LYS A 187 18.09 5.59 4.58
C LYS A 187 19.16 5.85 3.50
N GLN A 188 20.35 5.27 3.63
CA GLN A 188 21.40 5.39 2.62
C GLN A 188 21.00 4.79 1.26
N ILE A 189 20.33 3.63 1.27
CA ILE A 189 19.78 3.02 0.05
C ILE A 189 18.78 3.96 -0.62
N VAL A 190 17.88 4.52 0.18
CA VAL A 190 16.80 5.41 -0.27
C VAL A 190 17.36 6.72 -0.85
N GLU A 191 18.35 7.30 -0.20
CA GLU A 191 19.09 8.48 -0.68
C GLU A 191 19.80 8.19 -2.00
N GLY A 192 20.39 7.00 -2.17
CA GLY A 192 21.02 6.56 -3.41
C GLY A 192 20.06 6.46 -4.60
N ILE A 193 18.78 6.20 -4.35
CA ILE A 193 17.71 6.18 -5.37
C ILE A 193 17.15 7.59 -5.62
N GLY A 194 17.24 8.48 -4.63
CA GLY A 194 16.74 9.85 -4.70
C GLY A 194 15.23 9.97 -4.49
N VAL A 195 14.68 9.20 -3.54
CA VAL A 195 13.26 9.30 -3.12
C VAL A 195 13.14 9.69 -1.64
N ASP A 196 11.93 10.05 -1.21
CA ASP A 196 11.67 10.41 0.18
C ASP A 196 11.79 9.17 1.09
N PHE A 197 12.34 9.37 2.29
CA PHE A 197 12.41 8.33 3.33
C PHE A 197 11.47 8.64 4.50
N ARG A 198 10.75 7.63 4.99
CA ARG A 198 9.88 7.75 6.17
C ARG A 198 10.02 6.55 7.12
N VAL A 199 10.24 6.83 8.39
CA VAL A 199 10.09 5.82 9.45
C VAL A 199 8.63 5.82 9.94
N ARG A 200 8.05 4.64 10.11
CA ARG A 200 6.69 4.43 10.60
C ARG A 200 6.75 3.73 11.95
N HIS A 201 5.86 4.13 12.86
CA HIS A 201 5.65 3.39 14.10
C HIS A 201 4.81 2.13 13.83
N LEU A 202 5.17 1.01 14.45
CA LEU A 202 4.32 -0.18 14.42
C LEU A 202 2.93 0.16 14.98
N ALA A 203 1.90 -0.14 14.20
CA ALA A 203 0.53 -0.09 14.67
C ALA A 203 0.33 -1.24 15.68
N VAL A 204 -0.01 -0.89 16.91
CA VAL A 204 -0.29 -1.82 18.03
C VAL A 204 -1.79 -1.94 18.22
#